data_AF-A0A7V3TVB7-F1
#
_entry.id   AF-A0A7V3TVB7-F1
#
_cell.length_a   1.000
_cell.length_b   1.000
_cell.length_c   1.000
_cell.angle_alpha   90.00
_cell.angle_beta   90.00
_cell.angle_gamma   90.00
#
_symmetry.space_group_name_H-M   'P 1'
#
loop_
_entity.id
_entity.type
_entity.pdbx_description
1 polymer ?
#
loop_
_entity_poly.entity_id
_entity_poly.type
_entity_poly.pdbx_seq_one_letter_code
_entity_poly.pdbx_strand_id
1 'polypeptide(L)'
;MSDEYQGDAVNPQPEGSTKRWRPLPAIERRVLGVLVEKAKTVPSSYPMTLNAIVTGCNQKSNRDPVMDLTEEVVERALDNLRQMGAVGIVQGVGRVDKYRHYLYEWLGVNKEELAIIAELLLRGPQTEGELRAHASRMDPIPDLPTLRQHLDSLKEKGLIIDLTPPGRGHVVAHNLYPEPELARLKQRYSAVAVREPSVSASDAPESSATFSDVPGPVASSPEVEELRQELAELKQAVAGILQELATIKKELGLNGES
;
A
#
# COMPACT_ATOMS: atom_id res chain seq x y z
N MET A 1 64.35 21.39 -20.86
CA MET A 1 62.94 21.77 -21.07
C MET A 1 62.12 20.79 -20.28
N SER A 2 61.71 21.27 -19.12
CA SER A 2 60.84 20.60 -18.16
C SER A 2 59.46 20.46 -18.79
N ASP A 3 58.85 19.30 -18.66
CA ASP A 3 57.39 19.20 -18.65
C ASP A 3 57.00 18.08 -17.68
N GLU A 4 56.66 18.51 -16.47
CA GLU A 4 55.75 17.83 -15.58
C GLU A 4 54.42 17.65 -16.29
N TYR A 5 53.86 16.44 -16.30
CA TYR A 5 52.40 16.30 -16.38
C TYR A 5 51.97 15.14 -15.50
N GLN A 6 51.67 15.53 -14.26
CA GLN A 6 50.49 15.18 -13.47
C GLN A 6 49.93 13.76 -13.61
N GLY A 7 50.08 12.98 -12.52
CA GLY A 7 49.32 11.77 -12.32
C GLY A 7 47.82 12.08 -12.22
N ASP A 8 47.03 11.46 -13.10
CA ASP A 8 45.59 11.35 -12.94
C ASP A 8 45.31 10.49 -11.71
N ALA A 9 45.06 11.17 -10.59
CA ALA A 9 44.41 10.58 -9.45
C ALA A 9 43.04 10.08 -9.91
N VAL A 10 42.93 8.76 -10.07
CA VAL A 10 41.64 8.06 -10.15
C VAL A 10 40.89 8.42 -8.88
N ASN A 11 39.98 9.37 -8.99
CA ASN A 11 39.04 9.74 -7.96
C ASN A 11 38.05 8.57 -7.82
N PRO A 12 38.08 7.76 -6.75
CA PRO A 12 37.04 6.77 -6.55
C PRO A 12 35.75 7.54 -6.30
N GLN A 13 34.85 7.51 -7.29
CA GLN A 13 33.48 7.97 -7.10
C GLN A 13 32.92 7.31 -5.84
N PRO A 14 32.29 8.05 -4.91
CA PRO A 14 31.69 7.44 -3.74
C PRO A 14 30.62 6.46 -4.23
N GLU A 15 30.82 5.18 -3.95
CA GLU A 15 29.90 4.11 -4.33
C GLU A 15 28.49 4.49 -3.87
N GLY A 16 27.62 4.74 -4.84
CA GLY A 16 26.24 5.12 -4.59
C GLY A 16 25.58 4.07 -3.74
N SER A 17 24.89 4.50 -2.68
CA SER A 17 24.04 3.67 -1.82
C SER A 17 23.24 2.69 -2.68
N THR A 18 23.68 1.44 -2.74
CA THR A 18 23.00 0.41 -3.52
C THR A 18 21.68 0.14 -2.81
N LYS A 19 20.59 0.61 -3.42
CA LYS A 19 19.22 0.41 -2.94
C LYS A 19 18.99 -1.07 -2.62
N ARG A 20 18.89 -1.40 -1.32
CA ARG A 20 18.75 -2.78 -0.82
C ARG A 20 17.36 -3.37 -1.06
N TRP A 21 16.35 -2.49 -1.14
CA TRP A 21 14.97 -2.89 -1.34
C TRP A 21 14.63 -3.05 -2.83
N ARG A 22 13.64 -3.90 -3.10
CA ARG A 22 13.07 -4.13 -4.43
C ARG A 22 11.54 -4.08 -4.40
N PRO A 23 10.87 -3.90 -5.55
CA PRO A 23 9.42 -4.03 -5.64
C PRO A 23 8.90 -5.34 -5.02
N LEU A 24 7.74 -5.27 -4.37
CA LEU A 24 7.13 -6.35 -3.62
C LEU A 24 5.69 -6.62 -4.10
N PRO A 25 5.32 -7.89 -4.34
CA PRO A 25 3.92 -8.30 -4.52
C PRO A 25 3.03 -7.87 -3.35
N ALA A 26 1.72 -7.77 -3.60
CA ALA A 26 0.74 -7.29 -2.62
C ALA A 26 0.75 -8.07 -1.29
N ILE A 27 0.95 -9.38 -1.35
CA ILE A 27 0.95 -10.26 -0.17
C ILE A 27 2.19 -10.00 0.70
N GLU A 28 3.37 -9.88 0.10
CA GLU A 28 4.61 -9.57 0.80
C GLU A 28 4.53 -8.19 1.47
N ARG A 29 3.95 -7.19 0.78
CA ARG A 29 3.66 -5.87 1.35
C ARG A 29 2.74 -5.95 2.56
N ARG A 30 1.66 -6.73 2.47
CA ARG A 30 0.74 -6.98 3.60
C ARG A 30 1.47 -7.59 4.79
N VAL A 31 2.25 -8.65 4.58
CA VAL A 31 3.00 -9.33 5.64
C VAL A 31 3.97 -8.37 6.33
N LEU A 32 4.73 -7.57 5.57
CA LEU A 32 5.64 -6.58 6.14
C LEU A 32 4.91 -5.50 6.95
N GLY A 33 3.81 -4.97 6.42
CA GLY A 33 2.98 -3.99 7.12
C GLY A 33 2.47 -4.53 8.47
N VAL A 34 2.01 -5.79 8.50
CA VAL A 34 1.55 -6.46 9.73
C VAL A 34 2.68 -6.62 10.75
N LEU A 35 3.85 -7.09 10.31
CA LEU A 35 5.00 -7.25 11.22
C LEU A 35 5.41 -5.93 11.86
N VAL A 36 5.46 -4.84 11.09
CA VAL A 36 5.80 -3.50 11.61
C VAL A 36 4.70 -2.98 12.54
N GLU A 37 3.43 -3.07 12.13
CA GLU A 37 2.30 -2.63 12.94
C GLU A 37 2.33 -3.29 14.32
N LYS A 38 2.50 -4.62 14.37
CA LYS A 38 2.53 -5.35 15.65
C LYS A 38 3.80 -5.08 16.45
N ALA A 39 4.96 -4.95 15.81
CA ALA A 39 6.20 -4.58 16.50
C ALA A 39 6.08 -3.24 17.25
N LYS A 40 5.39 -2.26 16.64
CA LYS A 40 5.21 -0.92 17.22
C LYS A 40 4.05 -0.83 18.21
N THR A 41 2.91 -1.45 17.91
CA THR A 41 1.68 -1.29 18.71
C THR A 41 1.49 -2.33 19.80
N VAL A 42 2.05 -3.54 19.62
CA VAL A 42 1.91 -4.65 20.56
C VAL A 42 3.25 -5.38 20.73
N PRO A 43 4.29 -4.72 21.28
CA PRO A 43 5.64 -5.28 21.36
C PRO A 43 5.72 -6.58 22.16
N SER A 44 4.79 -6.82 23.09
CA SER A 44 4.72 -8.08 23.87
C SER A 44 4.42 -9.31 23.03
N SER A 45 3.81 -9.14 21.85
CA SER A 45 3.46 -10.22 20.91
C SER A 45 4.46 -10.37 19.77
N TYR A 46 5.57 -9.61 19.81
CA TYR A 46 6.61 -9.62 18.80
C TYR A 46 7.91 -10.22 19.36
N PRO A 47 8.63 -11.10 18.63
CA PRO A 47 8.38 -11.57 17.26
C PRO A 47 7.15 -12.48 17.15
N MET A 48 6.54 -12.54 15.96
CA MET A 48 5.22 -13.16 15.73
C MET A 48 5.32 -14.57 15.16
N THR A 49 4.40 -15.46 15.53
CA THR A 49 4.24 -16.77 14.86
C THR A 49 3.53 -16.62 13.51
N LEU A 50 3.62 -17.64 12.66
CA LEU A 50 2.94 -17.69 11.35
C LEU A 50 1.43 -17.44 11.48
N ASN A 51 0.76 -18.14 12.40
CA ASN A 51 -0.68 -17.95 12.67
C ASN A 51 -1.05 -16.53 13.08
N ALA A 52 -0.21 -15.86 13.88
CA ALA A 52 -0.46 -14.48 14.28
C ALA A 52 -0.33 -13.52 13.08
N ILE A 53 0.58 -13.81 12.15
CA ILE A 53 0.78 -13.03 10.92
C ILE A 53 -0.42 -13.22 9.99
N VAL A 54 -0.87 -14.46 9.76
CA VAL A 54 -2.10 -14.76 8.99
C VAL A 54 -3.29 -14.00 9.55
N THR A 55 -3.51 -14.10 10.87
CA THR A 55 -4.58 -13.37 11.56
C THR A 55 -4.46 -11.85 11.35
N GLY A 56 -3.24 -11.31 11.43
CA GLY A 56 -2.95 -9.90 11.19
C GLY A 56 -3.21 -9.46 9.74
N CYS A 57 -2.92 -10.32 8.77
CA CYS A 57 -3.12 -10.04 7.34
C CYS A 57 -4.60 -9.94 6.97
N ASN A 58 -5.44 -10.76 7.61
CA ASN A 58 -6.87 -10.92 7.32
C ASN A 58 -7.78 -10.05 8.23
N GLN A 59 -7.21 -9.10 8.98
CA GLN A 59 -8.02 -8.18 9.79
C GLN A 59 -8.96 -7.34 8.90
N LYS A 60 -10.20 -7.15 9.36
CA LYS A 60 -11.21 -6.34 8.64
C LYS A 60 -10.97 -4.84 8.79
N SER A 61 -10.27 -4.42 9.83
CA SER A 61 -9.95 -3.03 10.10
C SER A 61 -8.49 -2.74 9.76
N ASN A 62 -8.24 -1.49 9.38
CA ASN A 62 -6.90 -1.02 9.05
C ASN A 62 -6.20 -1.81 7.92
N ARG A 63 -6.99 -2.39 7.01
CA ARG A 63 -6.53 -3.08 5.81
C ARG A 63 -7.31 -2.58 4.62
N ASP A 64 -6.60 -2.24 3.56
CA ASP A 64 -7.19 -1.98 2.26
C ASP A 64 -6.25 -2.52 1.16
N PRO A 65 -6.67 -3.53 0.38
CA PRO A 65 -7.94 -4.26 0.48
C PRO A 65 -7.98 -5.21 1.67
N VAL A 66 -9.18 -5.55 2.15
CA VAL A 66 -9.36 -6.70 3.04
C VAL A 66 -8.97 -7.97 2.29
N MET A 67 -8.17 -8.83 2.92
CA MET A 67 -7.68 -10.08 2.33
C MET A 67 -8.17 -11.28 3.15
N ASP A 68 -8.15 -12.46 2.52
CA ASP A 68 -8.36 -13.75 3.16
C ASP A 68 -7.24 -14.70 2.71
N LEU A 69 -6.09 -14.58 3.35
CA LEU A 69 -4.88 -15.34 3.03
C LEU A 69 -4.82 -16.63 3.83
N THR A 70 -4.40 -17.71 3.19
CA THR A 70 -4.12 -18.99 3.86
C THR A 70 -2.71 -19.00 4.47
N GLU A 71 -2.45 -19.97 5.35
CA GLU A 71 -1.16 -20.16 5.99
C GLU A 71 -0.04 -20.39 4.97
N GLU A 72 -0.27 -21.24 3.97
CA GLU A 72 0.72 -21.58 2.94
C GLU A 72 1.09 -20.37 2.07
N VAL A 73 0.12 -19.48 1.82
CA VAL A 73 0.34 -18.26 1.06
C VAL A 73 1.23 -17.28 1.84
N VAL A 74 0.98 -17.13 3.15
CA VAL A 74 1.77 -16.26 4.02
C VAL A 74 3.16 -16.83 4.27
N GLU A 75 3.30 -18.14 4.43
CA GLU A 75 4.58 -18.83 4.60
C GLU A 75 5.49 -18.61 3.39
N ARG A 76 4.99 -18.82 2.17
CA ARG A 76 5.75 -18.52 0.94
C ARG A 76 6.19 -17.07 0.86
N ALA A 77 5.33 -16.12 1.26
CA ALA A 77 5.68 -14.71 1.29
C ALA A 77 6.80 -14.42 2.32
N LEU A 78 6.74 -15.05 3.50
CA LEU A 78 7.80 -14.93 4.52
C LEU A 78 9.12 -15.51 4.03
N ASP A 79 9.11 -16.65 3.34
CA ASP A 79 10.34 -17.23 2.78
C ASP A 79 10.97 -16.35 1.70
N ASN A 80 10.16 -15.79 0.79
CA ASN A 80 10.63 -14.80 -0.18
C ASN A 80 11.26 -13.60 0.54
N LEU A 81 10.55 -13.02 1.51
CA LEU A 81 11.00 -11.87 2.30
C LEU A 81 12.30 -12.15 3.08
N ARG A 82 12.47 -13.38 3.57
CA ARG A 82 13.72 -13.83 4.22
C ARG A 82 14.88 -13.89 3.24
N GLN A 83 14.67 -14.43 2.05
CA GLN A 83 15.69 -14.43 1.00
C GLN A 83 16.09 -13.02 0.57
N MET A 84 15.20 -12.03 0.72
CA MET A 84 15.52 -10.61 0.46
C MET A 84 16.22 -9.91 1.64
N GLY A 85 16.33 -10.56 2.79
CA GLY A 85 16.83 -9.96 4.03
C GLY A 85 15.85 -9.00 4.72
N ALA A 86 14.58 -8.94 4.29
CA ALA A 86 13.56 -8.07 4.88
C ALA A 86 12.95 -8.66 6.17
N VAL A 87 13.01 -9.98 6.34
CA VAL A 87 12.49 -10.73 7.48
C VAL A 87 13.53 -11.74 7.97
N GLY A 88 13.54 -12.05 9.27
CA GLY A 88 14.34 -13.11 9.88
C GLY A 88 13.53 -13.99 10.82
N ILE A 89 14.03 -15.21 11.06
CA ILE A 89 13.50 -16.13 12.06
C ILE A 89 14.29 -15.96 13.36
N VAL A 90 13.58 -15.86 14.47
CA VAL A 90 14.16 -15.86 15.82
C VAL A 90 14.09 -17.30 16.36
N GLN A 91 15.21 -18.01 16.25
CA GLN A 91 15.34 -19.36 16.79
C GLN A 91 15.54 -19.32 18.32
N GLY A 92 15.02 -20.32 19.03
CA GLY A 92 15.28 -20.53 20.46
C GLY A 92 14.24 -19.97 21.44
N VAL A 93 13.19 -19.27 20.97
CA VAL A 93 12.08 -18.79 21.81
C VAL A 93 10.87 -19.73 21.68
N GLY A 94 11.04 -20.96 22.17
CA GLY A 94 9.99 -22.00 22.16
C GLY A 94 10.08 -22.99 20.99
N ARG A 95 9.01 -23.78 20.79
CA ARG A 95 8.94 -24.84 19.77
C ARG A 95 8.50 -24.35 18.39
N VAL A 96 7.98 -23.13 18.28
CA VAL A 96 7.36 -22.60 17.06
C VAL A 96 8.23 -21.46 16.54
N ASP A 97 8.49 -21.45 15.24
CA ASP A 97 9.23 -20.38 14.59
C ASP A 97 8.52 -19.03 14.75
N LYS A 98 9.31 -18.01 15.08
CA LYS A 98 8.84 -16.63 15.19
C LYS A 98 9.58 -15.75 14.21
N TYR A 99 8.86 -14.82 13.61
CA TYR A 99 9.34 -13.93 12.56
C TYR A 99 9.48 -12.50 13.06
N ARG A 100 10.56 -11.85 12.62
CA ARG A 100 10.81 -10.42 12.85
C ARG A 100 11.18 -9.72 11.55
N HIS A 101 10.80 -8.46 11.39
CA HIS A 101 11.20 -7.61 10.28
C HIS A 101 12.58 -6.96 10.49
N TYR A 102 13.24 -6.63 9.38
CA TYR A 102 14.50 -5.89 9.29
C TYR A 102 14.37 -4.56 8.54
N LEU A 103 13.14 -4.05 8.43
CA LEU A 103 12.82 -2.90 7.58
C LEU A 103 13.58 -1.61 7.90
N TYR A 104 14.05 -1.39 9.14
CA TYR A 104 14.89 -0.23 9.47
C TYR A 104 16.15 -0.18 8.60
N GLU A 105 16.91 -1.28 8.57
CA GLU A 105 18.15 -1.39 7.80
C GLU A 105 17.88 -1.69 6.32
N TRP A 106 16.81 -2.44 6.02
CA TRP A 106 16.48 -2.84 4.66
C TRP A 106 15.97 -1.66 3.82
N LEU A 107 15.20 -0.75 4.42
CA LEU A 107 14.73 0.48 3.77
C LEU A 107 15.62 1.70 4.04
N GLY A 108 16.45 1.67 5.09
CA GLY A 108 17.24 2.82 5.51
C GLY A 108 16.38 3.94 6.12
N VAL A 109 15.42 3.57 6.97
CA VAL A 109 14.40 4.49 7.52
C VAL A 109 14.48 4.59 9.04
N ASN A 110 14.05 5.74 9.59
CA ASN A 110 13.87 5.92 11.03
C ASN A 110 12.51 5.36 11.50
N LYS A 111 12.18 5.54 12.79
CA LYS A 111 10.98 4.94 13.40
C LYS A 111 9.67 5.59 12.92
N GLU A 112 9.64 6.90 12.71
CA GLU A 112 8.48 7.63 12.21
C GLU A 112 8.24 7.33 10.72
N GLU A 113 9.31 7.35 9.92
CA GLU A 113 9.29 6.95 8.51
C GLU A 113 8.82 5.51 8.32
N LEU A 114 9.25 4.60 9.18
CA LEU A 114 8.80 3.21 9.14
C LEU A 114 7.30 3.08 9.44
N ALA A 115 6.75 3.88 10.35
CA ALA A 115 5.32 3.92 10.62
C ALA A 115 4.53 4.43 9.40
N ILE A 116 5.02 5.45 8.72
CA ILE A 116 4.43 5.99 7.48
C ILE A 116 4.40 4.91 6.39
N ILE A 117 5.53 4.23 6.15
CA ILE A 117 5.61 3.17 5.15
C ILE A 117 4.68 2.01 5.50
N ALA A 118 4.67 1.55 6.75
CA ALA A 118 3.80 0.45 7.17
C ALA A 118 2.31 0.78 6.98
N GLU A 119 1.91 2.02 7.27
CA GLU A 119 0.53 2.47 7.07
C GLU A 119 0.14 2.41 5.57
N LEU A 120 1.02 2.88 4.68
CA LEU A 120 0.82 2.79 3.23
C LEU A 120 0.86 1.35 2.71
N LEU A 121 1.67 0.46 3.28
CA LEU A 121 1.68 -0.96 2.91
C LEU A 121 0.37 -1.67 3.29
N LEU A 122 -0.29 -1.22 4.37
CA LEU A 122 -1.52 -1.82 4.88
C LEU A 122 -2.77 -1.32 4.17
N ARG A 123 -2.79 -0.06 3.74
CA ARG A 123 -3.99 0.59 3.15
C ARG A 123 -3.80 1.22 1.77
N GLY A 124 -2.61 1.14 1.19
CA GLY A 124 -2.33 1.79 -0.08
C GLY A 124 -2.27 3.32 0.02
N PRO A 125 -2.52 4.03 -1.09
CA PRO A 125 -2.36 5.48 -1.16
C PRO A 125 -3.36 6.24 -0.30
N GLN A 126 -2.88 7.29 0.36
CA GLN A 126 -3.68 8.10 1.29
C GLN A 126 -3.35 9.57 1.14
N THR A 127 -4.29 10.44 1.53
CA THR A 127 -3.99 11.87 1.65
C THR A 127 -3.02 12.10 2.82
N GLU A 128 -2.26 13.21 2.79
CA GLU A 128 -1.36 13.57 3.91
C GLU A 128 -2.09 13.63 5.26
N GLY A 129 -3.34 14.12 5.28
CA GLY A 129 -4.15 14.24 6.48
C GLY A 129 -4.50 12.89 7.10
N GLU A 130 -5.00 11.96 6.28
CA GLU A 130 -5.31 10.58 6.69
C GLU A 130 -4.04 9.85 7.13
N LEU A 131 -2.98 9.96 6.33
CA LEU A 131 -1.71 9.30 6.58
C LEU A 131 -1.11 9.72 7.92
N ARG A 132 -1.12 11.03 8.24
CA ARG A 132 -0.66 11.52 9.54
C ARG A 132 -1.47 10.87 10.67
N ALA A 133 -2.79 10.89 10.57
CA ALA A 133 -3.69 10.41 11.61
C ALA A 133 -3.56 8.90 11.84
N HIS A 134 -3.42 8.12 10.78
CA HIS A 134 -3.30 6.67 10.87
C HIS A 134 -1.90 6.22 11.30
N ALA A 135 -0.83 6.77 10.70
CA ALA A 135 0.55 6.43 11.07
C ALA A 135 0.89 6.83 12.51
N SER A 136 0.27 7.89 13.04
CA SER A 136 0.44 8.34 14.44
C SER A 136 0.06 7.29 15.50
N ARG A 137 -0.70 6.25 15.13
CA ARG A 137 -1.02 5.13 16.03
C ARG A 137 0.19 4.22 16.28
N MET A 138 1.15 4.21 15.36
CA MET A 138 2.36 3.40 15.42
C MET A 138 3.56 4.17 15.97
N ASP A 139 3.72 5.43 15.55
CA ASP A 139 4.75 6.35 16.08
C ASP A 139 4.19 7.78 16.02
N PRO A 140 4.23 8.60 17.10
CA PRO A 140 3.61 9.91 17.09
C PRO A 140 4.15 10.86 16.01
N ILE A 141 3.25 11.44 15.21
CA ILE A 141 3.57 12.49 14.23
C ILE A 141 2.77 13.76 14.59
N PRO A 142 3.40 14.76 15.22
CA PRO A 142 2.70 15.85 15.90
C PRO A 142 1.84 16.68 14.93
N ASP A 143 2.35 16.96 13.74
CA ASP A 143 1.71 17.86 12.78
C ASP A 143 2.03 17.50 11.31
N LEU A 144 1.34 18.16 10.38
CA LEU A 144 1.55 17.99 8.95
C LEU A 144 2.93 18.45 8.46
N PRO A 145 3.52 19.56 8.95
CA PRO A 145 4.90 19.93 8.61
C PRO A 145 5.91 18.80 8.92
N THR A 146 5.81 18.17 10.09
CA THR A 146 6.68 17.04 10.47
C THR A 146 6.45 15.84 9.55
N LEU A 147 5.20 15.52 9.22
CA LEU A 147 4.90 14.48 8.22
C LEU A 147 5.59 14.78 6.88
N ARG A 148 5.49 16.01 6.39
CA ARG A 148 6.08 16.41 5.10
C ARG A 148 7.60 16.28 5.09
N GLN A 149 8.27 16.64 6.18
CA GLN A 149 9.72 16.42 6.31
C GLN A 149 10.08 14.93 6.18
N HIS A 150 9.30 14.04 6.79
CA HIS A 150 9.49 12.59 6.63
C HIS A 150 9.16 12.11 5.22
N LEU A 151 8.13 12.65 4.57
CA LEU A 151 7.78 12.32 3.19
C LEU A 151 8.88 12.76 2.22
N ASP A 152 9.47 13.95 2.41
CA ASP A 152 10.56 14.46 1.58
C ASP A 152 11.81 13.56 1.71
N SER A 153 12.20 13.21 2.95
CA SER A 153 13.27 12.22 3.21
C SER A 153 12.97 10.86 2.55
N LEU A 154 11.72 10.37 2.63
CA LEU A 154 11.32 9.12 2.00
C LEU A 154 11.30 9.20 0.46
N LYS A 155 11.00 10.36 -0.12
CA LYS A 155 11.08 10.60 -1.58
C LYS A 155 12.53 10.60 -2.05
N GLU A 156 13.44 11.23 -1.30
CA GLU A 156 14.89 11.18 -1.58
C GLU A 156 15.42 9.75 -1.56
N LYS A 157 14.91 8.91 -0.65
CA LYS A 157 15.20 7.45 -0.60
C LYS A 157 14.48 6.64 -1.69
N GLY A 158 13.63 7.29 -2.48
CA GLY A 158 12.82 6.68 -3.54
C GLY A 158 11.72 5.75 -3.03
N LEU A 159 11.34 5.84 -1.75
CA LEU A 159 10.36 4.97 -1.08
C LEU A 159 8.93 5.49 -1.14
N ILE A 160 8.75 6.77 -1.45
CA ILE A 160 7.46 7.44 -1.61
C ILE A 160 7.38 8.07 -2.99
N ILE A 161 6.16 8.14 -3.51
CA ILE A 161 5.80 8.84 -4.73
C ILE A 161 4.54 9.66 -4.49
N ASP A 162 4.45 10.78 -5.19
CA ASP A 162 3.23 11.59 -5.25
C ASP A 162 2.34 11.05 -6.37
N LEU A 163 1.07 10.79 -6.05
CA LEU A 163 0.08 10.36 -7.04
C LEU A 163 -0.75 11.52 -7.59
N THR A 164 -0.82 12.62 -6.84
CA THR A 164 -1.46 13.88 -7.25
C THR A 164 -0.49 15.04 -7.03
N PRO A 165 -0.71 16.21 -7.66
CA PRO A 165 0.07 17.41 -7.36
C PRO A 165 0.00 17.81 -5.88
N PRO A 166 1.01 18.51 -5.36
CA PRO A 166 0.97 19.07 -4.00
C PRO A 166 -0.13 20.11 -3.89
N GLY A 167 -0.85 20.11 -2.77
CA GLY A 167 -1.98 21.01 -2.55
C GLY A 167 -3.11 20.36 -1.75
N ARG A 168 -4.34 20.85 -1.95
CA ARG A 168 -5.53 20.25 -1.33
C ARG A 168 -5.72 18.85 -1.91
N GLY A 169 -5.88 17.85 -1.04
CA GLY A 169 -6.06 16.47 -1.47
C GLY A 169 -4.78 15.78 -1.95
N HIS A 170 -3.59 16.26 -1.57
CA HIS A 170 -2.33 15.62 -1.94
C HIS A 170 -2.27 14.15 -1.48
N VAL A 171 -2.27 13.22 -2.43
CA VAL A 171 -2.21 11.77 -2.21
C VAL A 171 -0.81 11.25 -2.48
N VAL A 172 -0.28 10.49 -1.53
CA VAL A 172 1.02 9.84 -1.61
C VAL A 172 0.87 8.32 -1.53
N ALA A 173 1.83 7.60 -2.11
CA ALA A 173 1.92 6.15 -2.04
C ALA A 173 3.35 5.68 -1.80
N HIS A 174 3.50 4.44 -1.30
CA HIS A 174 4.82 3.80 -1.25
C HIS A 174 5.31 3.45 -2.65
N ASN A 175 6.62 3.27 -2.84
CA ASN A 175 7.20 2.93 -4.15
C ASN A 175 7.64 1.45 -4.26
N LEU A 176 7.21 0.58 -3.34
CA LEU A 176 7.47 -0.86 -3.37
C LEU A 176 6.51 -1.63 -4.32
N TYR A 177 5.84 -0.96 -5.26
CA TYR A 177 4.95 -1.62 -6.22
C TYR A 177 5.74 -2.23 -7.39
N PRO A 178 5.33 -3.40 -7.92
CA PRO A 178 5.77 -3.85 -9.23
C PRO A 178 5.36 -2.85 -10.32
N GLU A 179 6.18 -2.69 -11.36
CA GLU A 179 5.98 -1.68 -12.42
C GLU A 179 4.57 -1.66 -13.03
N PRO A 180 3.95 -2.80 -13.38
CA PRO A 180 2.60 -2.79 -13.96
C PRO A 180 1.53 -2.28 -12.98
N GLU A 181 1.69 -2.56 -11.69
CA GLU A 181 0.76 -2.10 -10.65
C GLU A 181 0.94 -0.60 -10.40
N LEU A 182 2.19 -0.14 -10.36
CA LEU A 182 2.55 1.26 -10.20
C LEU A 182 1.97 2.12 -11.34
N ALA A 183 2.09 1.65 -12.59
CA ALA A 183 1.56 2.36 -13.76
C ALA A 183 0.02 2.53 -13.67
N ARG A 184 -0.70 1.45 -13.33
CA ARG A 184 -2.16 1.50 -13.13
C ARG A 184 -2.56 2.45 -12.01
N LEU A 185 -1.77 2.47 -10.94
CA LEU A 185 -1.99 3.36 -9.81
C LEU A 185 -1.88 4.83 -10.21
N LYS A 186 -0.78 5.21 -10.88
CA LYS A 186 -0.59 6.58 -11.41
C LYS A 186 -1.70 6.98 -12.36
N GLN A 187 -2.10 6.10 -13.27
CA GLN A 187 -3.20 6.36 -14.21
C GLN A 187 -4.52 6.66 -13.48
N ARG A 188 -4.87 5.84 -12.47
CA ARG A 188 -6.09 6.02 -11.68
C ARG A 188 -6.17 7.39 -11.02
N TYR A 189 -5.09 7.84 -10.36
CA TYR A 189 -5.10 9.12 -9.64
C TYR A 189 -4.94 10.32 -10.58
N SER A 190 -4.27 10.16 -11.72
CA SER A 190 -4.25 11.21 -12.76
C SER A 190 -5.63 11.47 -13.35
N ALA A 191 -6.45 10.43 -13.56
CA ALA A 191 -7.81 10.57 -14.07
C ALA A 191 -8.75 11.25 -13.06
N VAL A 192 -8.59 10.98 -11.76
CA VAL A 192 -9.37 11.62 -10.69
C VAL A 192 -9.00 13.09 -10.54
N ALA A 193 -7.70 13.43 -10.60
CA ALA A 193 -7.23 14.81 -10.49
C ALA A 193 -7.77 15.72 -11.62
N VAL A 194 -8.07 15.17 -12.80
CA VAL A 194 -8.64 15.93 -13.94
C VAL A 194 -10.16 16.12 -13.79
N ARG A 195 -10.85 15.36 -12.93
CA ARG A 195 -12.31 15.41 -12.76
C ARG A 195 -12.80 16.33 -11.64
N GLU A 196 -11.92 16.95 -10.83
CA GLU A 196 -12.37 17.97 -9.88
C GLU A 196 -12.73 19.27 -10.62
N PRO A 197 -14.00 19.74 -10.60
CA PRO A 197 -14.31 21.07 -11.07
C PRO A 197 -13.69 22.06 -10.11
N SER A 198 -12.83 22.93 -10.64
CA SER A 198 -12.27 24.08 -9.94
C SER A 198 -13.38 25.02 -9.46
N VAL A 199 -13.92 24.79 -8.27
CA VAL A 199 -14.74 25.80 -7.57
C VAL A 199 -13.80 26.89 -7.09
N SER A 200 -13.63 27.90 -7.94
CA SER A 200 -12.95 29.15 -7.60
C SER A 200 -13.72 29.82 -6.46
N ALA A 201 -13.09 29.90 -5.29
CA ALA A 201 -13.62 30.64 -4.16
C ALA A 201 -13.52 32.14 -4.45
N SER A 202 -14.66 32.82 -4.55
CA SER A 202 -14.77 34.26 -4.40
C SER A 202 -16.07 34.58 -3.67
N ASP A 203 -15.90 35.16 -2.49
CA ASP A 203 -16.84 35.90 -1.64
C ASP A 203 -18.16 35.26 -1.19
N ALA A 204 -18.29 35.13 0.14
CA ALA A 204 -19.56 35.11 0.85
C ALA A 204 -20.13 36.56 0.92
N PRO A 205 -21.45 36.72 1.08
CA PRO A 205 -21.97 36.78 2.44
C PRO A 205 -23.27 36.00 2.69
N GLU A 206 -23.54 35.86 3.98
CA GLU A 206 -24.64 35.16 4.63
C GLU A 206 -26.05 35.60 4.18
N SER A 207 -26.98 34.65 4.09
CA SER A 207 -28.31 34.78 4.70
C SER A 207 -29.08 33.47 4.74
N SER A 208 -29.65 33.22 5.91
CA SER A 208 -30.58 32.18 6.31
C SER A 208 -31.84 32.11 5.44
N ALA A 209 -32.25 30.89 5.04
CA ALA A 209 -33.67 30.54 4.89
C ALA A 209 -33.87 29.01 4.77
N THR A 210 -34.56 28.47 5.78
CA THR A 210 -35.61 27.45 5.68
C THR A 210 -35.26 26.01 5.28
N PHE A 211 -35.20 25.15 6.29
CA PHE A 211 -35.51 23.72 6.18
C PHE A 211 -36.98 23.53 5.80
N SER A 212 -37.26 22.90 4.66
CA SER A 212 -38.33 21.91 4.42
C SER A 212 -38.43 21.68 2.91
N ASP A 213 -37.99 20.51 2.41
CA ASP A 213 -38.88 19.64 1.62
C ASP A 213 -38.31 18.22 1.45
N VAL A 214 -39.23 17.27 1.29
CA VAL A 214 -39.06 15.81 1.22
C VAL A 214 -38.40 15.38 -0.11
N PRO A 215 -37.61 14.27 -0.15
CA PRO A 215 -36.83 13.92 -1.33
C PRO A 215 -37.68 13.30 -2.46
N GLY A 216 -37.70 13.96 -3.62
CA GLY A 216 -38.06 13.39 -4.92
C GLY A 216 -36.84 12.76 -5.63
N PRO A 217 -37.04 11.80 -6.56
CA PRO A 217 -36.01 10.87 -6.97
C PRO A 217 -34.90 11.59 -7.76
N VAL A 218 -33.67 11.39 -7.31
CA VAL A 218 -32.45 11.69 -8.07
C VAL A 218 -32.55 11.00 -9.42
N ALA A 219 -32.67 11.78 -10.49
CA ALA A 219 -32.50 11.28 -11.84
C ALA A 219 -31.12 10.62 -11.93
N SER A 220 -31.09 9.32 -12.19
CA SER A 220 -29.87 8.56 -12.43
C SER A 220 -29.05 9.28 -13.50
N SER A 221 -27.82 9.70 -13.17
CA SER A 221 -26.91 10.23 -14.18
C SER A 221 -26.75 9.19 -15.30
N PRO A 222 -26.73 9.58 -16.59
CA PRO A 222 -26.62 8.63 -17.70
C PRO A 222 -25.40 7.70 -17.59
N GLU A 223 -24.32 8.20 -16.96
CA GLU A 223 -23.11 7.45 -16.65
C GLU A 223 -23.33 6.32 -15.61
N VAL A 224 -24.28 6.50 -14.67
CA VAL A 224 -24.65 5.46 -13.69
C VAL A 224 -25.49 4.36 -14.34
N GLU A 225 -26.29 4.70 -15.33
CA GLU A 225 -27.09 3.71 -16.06
C GLU A 225 -26.21 2.87 -17.00
N GLU A 226 -25.24 3.51 -17.67
CA GLU A 226 -24.23 2.83 -18.50
C GLU A 226 -23.38 1.86 -17.67
N LEU A 227 -22.86 2.30 -16.51
CA LEU A 227 -22.10 1.42 -15.61
C LEU A 227 -22.94 0.27 -15.03
N ARG A 228 -24.24 0.49 -14.78
CA ARG A 228 -25.15 -0.59 -14.34
C ARG A 228 -25.39 -1.61 -15.45
N GLN A 229 -25.47 -1.15 -16.69
CA GLN A 229 -25.62 -2.00 -17.85
C GLN A 229 -24.35 -2.85 -18.08
N GLU A 230 -23.16 -2.24 -18.05
CA GLU A 230 -21.88 -2.96 -18.14
C GLU A 230 -21.73 -4.01 -17.01
N LEU A 231 -22.15 -3.68 -15.79
CA LEU A 231 -22.09 -4.60 -14.66
C LEU A 231 -23.09 -5.77 -14.79
N ALA A 232 -24.25 -5.53 -15.42
CA ALA A 232 -25.22 -6.57 -15.72
C ALA A 232 -24.69 -7.54 -16.79
N GLU A 233 -24.08 -7.01 -17.85
CA GLU A 233 -23.47 -7.79 -18.93
C GLU A 233 -22.28 -8.63 -18.42
N LEU A 234 -21.41 -8.04 -17.60
CA LEU A 234 -20.27 -8.77 -17.02
C LEU A 234 -20.73 -9.89 -16.08
N LYS A 235 -21.77 -9.65 -15.27
CA LYS A 235 -22.36 -10.69 -14.42
C LYS A 235 -22.94 -11.85 -15.22
N GLN A 236 -23.60 -11.56 -16.35
CA GLN A 236 -24.11 -12.59 -17.25
C GLN A 236 -22.97 -13.38 -17.90
N ALA A 237 -21.91 -12.71 -18.36
CA ALA A 237 -20.74 -13.38 -18.93
C ALA A 237 -20.06 -14.32 -17.92
N VAL A 238 -19.88 -13.86 -16.68
CA VAL A 238 -19.31 -14.70 -15.59
C VAL A 238 -20.22 -15.89 -15.28
N ALA A 239 -21.54 -15.68 -15.22
CA ALA A 239 -22.49 -16.78 -14.99
C ALA A 239 -22.44 -17.82 -16.11
N GLY A 240 -22.32 -17.39 -17.37
CA GLY A 240 -22.14 -18.28 -18.53
C GLY A 240 -20.85 -19.09 -18.43
N ILE A 241 -19.72 -18.44 -18.16
CA ILE A 241 -18.42 -19.12 -17.99
C ILE A 241 -18.47 -20.14 -16.85
N LEU A 242 -19.11 -19.82 -15.72
CA LEU A 242 -19.25 -20.76 -14.60
C LEU A 242 -20.12 -21.97 -14.97
N GLN A 243 -21.17 -21.79 -15.78
CA GLN A 243 -22.00 -22.88 -16.28
C GLN A 243 -21.25 -23.78 -17.28
N GLU A 244 -20.46 -23.18 -18.18
CA GLU A 244 -19.61 -23.93 -19.10
C GLU A 244 -18.53 -24.71 -18.34
N LEU A 245 -17.87 -24.09 -17.36
CA LEU A 245 -16.91 -24.77 -16.49
C LEU A 245 -17.55 -25.90 -15.69
N ALA A 246 -18.78 -25.73 -15.20
CA ALA A 246 -19.51 -26.81 -14.52
C ALA A 246 -19.86 -27.96 -15.47
N THR A 247 -20.21 -27.66 -16.71
CA THR A 247 -20.49 -28.66 -17.76
C THR A 247 -19.23 -29.43 -18.13
N ILE A 248 -18.13 -28.73 -18.40
CA ILE A 248 -16.82 -29.33 -18.71
C ILE A 248 -16.31 -30.17 -17.54
N LYS A 249 -16.47 -29.69 -16.29
CA LYS A 249 -16.08 -30.46 -15.09
C LYS A 249 -16.89 -31.76 -14.97
N LYS A 250 -18.17 -31.74 -15.33
CA LYS A 250 -19.04 -32.92 -15.34
C LYS A 250 -18.67 -33.91 -16.45
N GLU A 251 -18.34 -33.42 -17.64
CA GLU A 251 -17.89 -34.25 -18.77
C GLU A 251 -16.53 -34.91 -18.54
N LEU A 252 -15.62 -34.21 -17.84
CA LEU A 252 -14.30 -34.73 -17.48
C LEU A 252 -14.31 -35.62 -16.21
N GLY A 253 -15.48 -35.86 -15.60
CA GLY A 253 -15.59 -36.69 -14.40
C GLY A 253 -14.90 -36.13 -13.16
N LEU A 254 -14.59 -34.82 -13.15
CA LEU A 254 -13.84 -34.14 -12.07
C LEU A 254 -14.73 -33.76 -10.88
N ASN A 255 -15.82 -34.49 -10.63
CA ASN A 255 -16.62 -34.33 -9.42
C ASN A 255 -15.85 -34.99 -8.28
N GLY A 256 -14.99 -34.21 -7.62
CA GLY A 256 -14.33 -34.62 -6.39
C GLY A 256 -15.36 -35.09 -5.37
N GLU A 257 -15.34 -36.39 -5.10
CA GLU A 257 -15.80 -36.97 -3.85
C GLU A 257 -14.92 -36.45 -2.72
N SER A 258 -15.57 -35.97 -1.65
CA SER A 258 -15.08 -35.66 -0.30
C SER A 258 -14.19 -34.42 -0.13
#